data_AF-A0A7V9P6D8-F1
#
_entry.id   AF-A0A7V9P6D8-F1
#
_cell.length_a   1.000
_cell.length_b   1.000
_cell.length_c   1.000
_cell.angle_alpha   90.00
_cell.angle_beta   90.00
_cell.angle_gamma   90.00
#
_symmetry.space_group_name_H-M   'P 1'
#
loop_
_entity.id
_entity.type
_entity.pdbx_description
1 polymer ?
#
loop_
_entity_poly.entity_id
_entity_poly.type
_entity_poly.pdbx_seq_one_letter_code
_entity_poly.pdbx_strand_id
1 'polypeptide(L)'
;LVPGAIPTRLDHFLCYKVHSSSRFAWRGVPLEDQFMEERATVKKPRMLCNPVSKNGEGIQSPREHLVCYVTRGHGRASRHGIVVRNRFGVTSMTAWKTRHLCVPSTTTVL
;
A
#
# COMPACT_ATOMS: atom_id res chain seq x y z
N LEU A 1 -17.82 -0.02 -16.64
CA LEU A 1 -17.09 1.19 -16.17
C LEU A 1 -15.63 1.05 -16.56
N VAL A 2 -15.07 2.01 -17.28
CA VAL A 2 -13.64 2.01 -17.63
C VAL A 2 -12.92 2.89 -16.61
N PRO A 3 -11.82 2.46 -15.98
CA PRO A 3 -11.07 3.26 -15.00
C PRO A 3 -10.62 4.64 -15.55
N GLY A 4 -10.23 5.57 -14.67
CA GLY A 4 -9.71 6.88 -15.08
C GLY A 4 -8.33 6.81 -15.75
N ALA A 5 -7.78 7.97 -16.17
CA ALA A 5 -6.42 8.08 -16.69
C ALA A 5 -5.37 7.55 -15.68
N ILE A 6 -4.21 7.10 -16.18
CA ILE A 6 -3.13 6.61 -15.32
C ILE A 6 -2.61 7.80 -14.48
N PRO A 7 -2.55 7.69 -13.14
CA PRO A 7 -2.02 8.75 -12.29
C PRO A 7 -0.57 9.07 -12.64
N THR A 8 -0.25 10.36 -12.74
CA THR A 8 1.12 10.84 -13.01
C THR A 8 1.79 11.46 -11.80
N ARG A 9 1.05 11.82 -10.74
CA ARG A 9 1.57 12.46 -9.52
C ARG A 9 1.88 11.50 -8.38
N LEU A 10 2.07 10.22 -8.68
CA LEU A 10 2.44 9.18 -7.72
C LEU A 10 3.63 8.41 -8.29
N ASP A 11 4.67 8.24 -7.48
CA ASP A 11 5.86 7.50 -7.88
C ASP A 11 5.58 6.00 -8.08
N HIS A 12 6.46 5.35 -8.84
CA HIS A 12 6.54 3.89 -8.84
C HIS A 12 7.26 3.48 -7.56
N PHE A 13 6.92 2.31 -7.02
CA PHE A 13 7.55 1.83 -5.79
C PHE A 13 8.17 0.45 -5.98
N LEU A 14 9.39 0.27 -5.49
CA LEU A 14 10.02 -1.03 -5.32
C LEU A 14 10.00 -1.39 -3.83
N CYS A 15 9.39 -2.53 -3.50
CA CYS A 15 9.14 -2.93 -2.12
C CYS A 15 10.05 -4.08 -1.67
N TYR A 16 10.76 -3.87 -0.56
CA TYR A 16 11.65 -4.83 0.08
C TYR A 16 10.99 -5.41 1.32
N LYS A 17 11.10 -6.74 1.51
CA LYS A 17 10.73 -7.38 2.77
C LYS A 17 11.62 -6.86 3.89
N VAL A 18 11.01 -6.40 4.98
CA VAL A 18 11.73 -5.93 6.16
C VAL A 18 11.42 -6.78 7.39
N HIS A 19 12.36 -6.77 8.32
CA HIS A 19 12.24 -7.38 9.63
C HIS A 19 12.54 -6.31 10.68
N SER A 20 11.64 -6.16 11.66
CA SER A 20 11.86 -5.24 12.78
C SER A 20 12.88 -5.84 13.74
N SER A 21 13.90 -5.07 14.13
CA SER A 21 14.85 -5.45 15.17
C SER A 21 14.27 -5.32 16.59
N SER A 22 13.21 -4.52 16.75
CA SER A 22 12.52 -4.31 18.02
C SER A 22 11.07 -4.81 17.96
N ARG A 23 10.48 -5.03 19.15
CA ARG A 23 9.05 -5.37 19.25
C ARG A 23 8.21 -4.20 18.77
N PHE A 24 7.28 -4.48 17.86
CA PHE A 24 6.28 -3.52 17.43
C PHE A 24 5.04 -3.60 18.32
N ALA A 25 4.69 -2.48 18.96
CA ALA A 25 3.47 -2.38 19.76
C ALA A 25 2.24 -2.34 18.85
N TRP A 26 1.31 -3.28 19.04
CA TRP A 26 0.08 -3.34 18.25
C TRP A 26 -0.84 -2.18 18.58
N ARG A 27 -1.56 -1.69 17.57
CA ARG A 27 -2.48 -0.55 17.73
C ARG A 27 -3.73 -0.78 16.91
N GLY A 28 -4.89 -0.43 17.46
CA GLY A 28 -6.15 -0.38 16.72
C GLY A 28 -6.27 0.96 16.01
N VAL A 29 -6.60 0.95 14.72
CA VAL A 29 -6.80 2.15 13.90
C VAL A 29 -8.13 2.04 13.17
N PRO A 30 -8.98 3.07 13.16
CA PRO A 30 -10.11 3.14 12.24
C PRO A 30 -9.58 3.35 10.81
N LEU A 31 -10.16 2.65 9.86
CA LEU A 31 -9.85 2.72 8.43
C LEU A 31 -11.16 2.77 7.66
N GLU A 32 -11.16 3.56 6.60
CA GLU A 32 -12.28 3.69 5.67
C GLU A 32 -11.70 3.77 4.25
N ASP A 33 -12.30 3.03 3.34
CA ASP A 33 -12.07 3.13 1.90
C ASP A 33 -13.39 2.92 1.13
N GLN A 34 -13.32 2.84 -0.19
CA GLN A 34 -14.51 2.68 -1.03
C GLN A 34 -15.22 1.32 -0.88
N PHE A 35 -14.60 0.36 -0.20
CA PHE A 35 -15.13 -0.99 0.00
C PHE A 35 -15.70 -1.19 1.40
N MET A 36 -15.13 -0.51 2.40
CA MET A 36 -15.48 -0.75 3.79
C MET A 36 -15.08 0.38 4.75
N GLU A 37 -15.75 0.39 5.90
CA GLU A 37 -15.34 1.07 7.12
C GLU A 37 -15.06 0.00 8.19
N GLU A 38 -13.85 -0.05 8.75
CA GLU A 38 -13.52 -0.95 9.86
C GLU A 38 -12.50 -0.39 10.84
N ARG A 39 -12.51 -0.91 12.07
CA ARG A 39 -11.36 -0.81 12.95
C ARG A 39 -10.43 -2.01 12.69
N ALA A 40 -9.18 -1.76 12.32
CA ALA A 40 -8.16 -2.79 12.07
C ALA A 40 -7.03 -2.72 13.12
N THR A 41 -6.40 -3.86 13.42
CA THR A 41 -5.20 -3.91 14.26
C THR A 41 -3.94 -3.92 13.40
N VAL A 42 -3.08 -2.91 13.56
CA VAL A 42 -1.73 -2.83 12.94
C VAL A 42 -0.74 -3.62 13.79
N LYS A 43 -0.01 -4.56 13.18
CA LYS A 43 0.80 -5.56 13.91
C LYS A 43 2.31 -5.42 13.80
N LYS A 44 2.86 -5.27 12.61
CA LYS A 44 4.32 -5.16 12.38
C LYS A 44 4.63 -4.67 10.97
N PRO A 45 5.76 -3.97 10.76
CA PRO A 45 6.21 -3.65 9.41
C PRO A 45 6.47 -4.95 8.63
N ARG A 46 6.13 -4.94 7.35
CA ARG A 46 6.28 -6.09 6.44
C ARG A 46 7.11 -5.74 5.21
N MET A 47 6.95 -4.52 4.70
CA MET A 47 7.69 -4.02 3.55
C MET A 47 8.09 -2.56 3.73
N LEU A 48 9.27 -2.21 3.22
CA LEU A 48 9.66 -0.84 2.91
C LEU A 48 9.59 -0.66 1.40
N CYS A 49 8.86 0.34 0.93
CA CYS A 49 8.66 0.63 -0.47
C CYS A 49 9.34 1.96 -0.80
N ASN A 50 10.35 1.91 -1.66
CA ASN A 50 11.12 3.07 -2.10
C ASN A 50 10.60 3.58 -3.43
N PRO A 51 10.48 4.90 -3.63
CA PRO A 51 10.27 5.48 -4.94
C PRO A 51 11.32 4.96 -5.93
N VAL A 52 10.90 4.63 -7.15
CA VAL A 52 11.78 4.07 -8.18
C VAL A 52 11.52 4.71 -9.54
N SER A 53 12.62 5.01 -10.25
CA SER A 53 12.57 5.39 -11.66
C SER A 53 12.39 4.13 -12.50
N LYS A 54 11.18 3.89 -13.00
CA LYS A 54 10.93 2.83 -13.97
C LYS A 54 11.30 3.36 -15.36
N ASN A 55 12.22 2.72 -16.07
CA ASN A 55 12.61 3.10 -17.45
C ASN A 55 13.17 4.54 -17.60
N GLY A 56 13.80 5.11 -16.57
CA GLY A 56 14.40 6.44 -16.68
C GLY A 56 13.41 7.61 -16.58
N GLU A 57 12.17 7.36 -16.16
CA GLU A 57 11.11 8.38 -16.07
C GLU A 57 11.28 9.36 -14.90
N GLY A 58 12.28 9.16 -14.05
CA GLY A 58 12.57 9.99 -12.89
C GLY A 58 11.81 9.57 -11.63
N ILE A 59 12.02 10.33 -10.55
CA ILE A 59 11.37 10.17 -9.25
C ILE A 59 10.86 11.55 -8.84
N GLN A 60 9.56 11.70 -8.61
CA GLN A 60 8.96 12.99 -8.26
C GLN A 60 9.21 13.34 -6.79
N SER A 61 9.04 12.36 -5.91
CA SER A 61 9.14 12.53 -4.46
C SER A 61 10.20 11.58 -3.89
N PRO A 62 11.50 11.83 -4.10
CA PRO A 62 12.57 10.89 -3.72
C PRO A 62 12.70 10.64 -2.20
N ARG A 63 12.00 11.42 -1.38
CA ARG A 63 11.98 11.28 0.09
C ARG A 63 10.67 10.69 0.63
N GLU A 64 9.68 10.43 -0.22
CA GLU A 64 8.38 9.90 0.18
C GLU A 64 8.36 8.38 0.01
N HIS A 65 8.81 7.67 1.04
CA HIS A 65 8.74 6.21 1.07
C HIS A 65 7.40 5.75 1.63
N LEU A 66 7.09 4.46 1.48
CA LEU A 66 5.99 3.83 2.21
C LEU A 66 6.51 2.71 3.10
N VAL A 67 6.02 2.61 4.33
CA VAL A 67 6.15 1.38 5.13
C VAL A 67 4.79 0.69 5.18
N CYS A 68 4.75 -0.55 4.72
CA CYS A 68 3.54 -1.37 4.74
C CYS A 68 3.54 -2.29 5.95
N TYR A 69 2.53 -2.16 6.81
CA TYR A 69 2.35 -2.95 8.02
C TYR A 69 1.33 -4.05 7.81
N VAL A 70 1.54 -5.23 8.41
CA VAL A 70 0.50 -6.27 8.47
C VAL A 70 -0.67 -5.74 9.30
N THR A 71 -1.87 -5.85 8.76
CA THR A 71 -3.10 -5.55 9.47
C THR A 71 -3.93 -6.81 9.71
N ARG A 72 -4.76 -6.75 10.75
CA ARG A 72 -5.86 -7.69 10.97
C ARG A 72 -7.15 -6.86 11.06
N GLY A 73 -7.95 -6.90 10.00
CA GLY A 73 -9.31 -6.39 10.02
C GLY A 73 -10.20 -7.22 10.93
N HIS A 74 -11.21 -6.56 11.51
CA HIS A 74 -12.23 -7.20 12.35
C HIS A 74 -13.60 -7.21 11.66
N GLY A 75 -13.73 -6.55 10.50
CA GLY A 75 -14.93 -6.59 9.67
C GLY A 75 -15.16 -7.95 9.00
N ARG A 76 -16.38 -8.17 8.52
CA ARG A 76 -16.69 -9.32 7.65
C ARG A 76 -16.04 -9.11 6.29
N ALA A 77 -15.32 -10.12 5.79
CA ALA A 77 -14.68 -10.04 4.49
C ALA A 77 -15.71 -10.07 3.36
N SER A 78 -15.70 -9.05 2.51
CA SER A 78 -16.52 -8.92 1.30
C SER A 78 -15.64 -8.97 0.05
N ARG A 79 -16.20 -9.49 -1.06
CA ARG A 79 -15.50 -9.55 -2.35
C ARG A 79 -15.97 -8.40 -3.22
N HIS A 80 -15.04 -7.60 -3.71
CA HIS A 80 -15.32 -6.46 -4.58
C HIS A 80 -14.61 -6.63 -5.92
N GLY A 81 -15.36 -6.67 -7.01
CA GLY A 81 -14.80 -6.64 -8.35
C GLY A 81 -14.21 -5.26 -8.65
N ILE A 82 -12.97 -5.21 -9.13
CA ILE A 82 -12.26 -3.97 -9.46
C ILE A 82 -11.67 -4.07 -10.86
N VAL A 83 -11.60 -2.95 -11.57
CA VAL A 83 -10.90 -2.84 -12.86
C VAL A 83 -9.77 -1.84 -12.68
N VAL A 84 -8.53 -2.31 -12.90
CA VAL A 84 -7.32 -1.50 -12.75
C VAL A 84 -6.76 -1.15 -14.12
N ARG A 85 -6.30 0.09 -14.28
CA ARG A 85 -5.52 0.53 -15.44
C ARG A 85 -4.16 1.03 -14.96
N ASN A 86 -3.10 0.50 -15.54
CA ASN A 86 -1.74 0.98 -15.36
C ASN A 86 -0.96 0.79 -16.67
N ARG A 87 0.37 0.97 -16.64
CA ARG A 87 1.22 0.89 -17.84
C ARG A 87 1.47 -0.52 -18.35
N PHE A 88 0.91 -1.52 -17.69
CA PHE A 88 0.85 -2.90 -18.16
C PHE A 88 -0.51 -3.25 -18.79
N GLY A 89 -1.46 -2.31 -18.84
CA GLY A 89 -2.76 -2.48 -19.47
C GLY A 89 -3.95 -2.32 -18.52
N VAL A 90 -5.09 -2.87 -18.93
CA VAL A 90 -6.34 -2.88 -18.17
C VAL A 90 -6.64 -4.31 -17.72
N THR A 91 -6.95 -4.52 -16.44
CA THR A 91 -7.19 -5.86 -15.89
C THR A 91 -8.29 -5.83 -14.81
N SER A 92 -9.14 -6.85 -14.83
CA SER A 92 -10.16 -7.08 -13.79
C SER A 92 -9.60 -7.95 -12.66
N MET A 93 -9.88 -7.59 -11.42
CA MET A 93 -9.40 -8.27 -10.22
C MET A 93 -10.49 -8.29 -9.13
N THR A 94 -10.23 -8.98 -8.01
CA THR A 94 -11.12 -8.99 -6.84
C THR A 94 -10.36 -8.56 -5.60
N ALA A 95 -10.81 -7.49 -4.95
CA ALA A 95 -10.41 -7.13 -3.59
C ALA A 95 -11.21 -7.99 -2.59
N TRP A 96 -10.57 -8.44 -1.50
CA TRP A 96 -11.23 -9.37 -0.55
C TRP A 96 -10.96 -9.08 0.93
N LYS A 97 -9.70 -8.98 1.36
CA LYS A 97 -9.37 -8.74 2.78
C LYS A 97 -8.29 -7.68 2.89
N THR A 98 -8.44 -6.77 3.84
CA THR A 98 -7.38 -5.86 4.30
C THR A 98 -6.18 -6.68 4.76
N ARG A 99 -5.04 -6.53 4.08
CA ARG A 99 -3.80 -7.27 4.38
C ARG A 99 -2.72 -6.37 4.92
N HIS A 100 -2.61 -5.17 4.36
CA HIS A 100 -1.58 -4.22 4.71
C HIS A 100 -2.13 -2.80 4.77
N LEU A 101 -1.58 -2.00 5.69
CA LEU A 101 -1.69 -0.54 5.69
C LEU A 101 -0.33 0.03 5.32
N CYS A 102 -0.24 0.71 4.17
CA CYS A 102 0.98 1.36 3.71
C CYS A 102 0.94 2.84 4.06
N VAL A 103 1.93 3.32 4.80
CA VAL A 103 1.95 4.66 5.38
C VAL A 103 3.15 5.43 4.83
N PRO A 104 2.98 6.71 4.40
CA PRO A 104 4.09 7.59 4.07
C PRO A 104 5.15 7.63 5.17
N SER A 105 6.42 7.64 4.79
CA SER A 105 7.55 7.54 5.70
C SER A 105 8.81 8.14 5.10
N THR A 106 9.69 8.65 5.96
CA THR A 106 11.07 9.00 5.61
C THR A 106 12.00 7.86 5.98
N THR A 107 13.12 7.69 5.26
CA THR A 107 14.13 6.67 5.60
C THR A 107 15.54 7.26 5.62
N THR A 108 16.45 6.56 6.31
CA THR A 108 17.88 6.84 6.33
C THR A 108 18.61 5.51 6.28
N VAL A 109 19.63 5.42 5.42
CA VAL A 109 20.51 4.24 5.34
C VAL A 109 21.57 4.40 6.42
N LEU A 110 21.78 3.34 7.21
CA LEU A 110 22.81 3.27 8.25
C LEU A 110 24.13 2.75 7.67
#